data_AF-A0A382E3I5-F1
#
_entry.id   AF-A0A382E3I5-F1
#
_cell.length_a   1.000
_cell.length_b   1.000
_cell.length_c   1.000
_cell.angle_alpha   90.00
_cell.angle_beta   90.00
_cell.angle_gamma   90.00
#
_symmetry.space_group_name_H-M   'P 1'
#
loop_
_entity.id
_entity.type
_entity.pdbx_description
1 polymer ?
#
loop_
_entity_poly.entity_id
_entity_poly.type
_entity_poly.pdbx_seq_one_letter_code
_entity_poly.pdbx_strand_id
1 'polypeptide(L)'
;VAKSKVISILQVSPLIIIFIFFFIAPLILTVTVSFWDYSDYALIPDFTFRNYHEIFEDCMIDLPDLCVTFKTYLSTLKFCIIVWILTLVIGFTIAYFLRFEVKTMTVQIVLFLLCTIPFWTSNVIRMISWIPLLGRNGLVNNFLLNIGLINQPLEWLLYSDFSVILSFVYLYTLF
;
A
#
# COMPACT_ATOMS: atom_id res chain seq x y z
N VAL A 1 13.82 39.66 -19.57
CA VAL A 1 12.76 38.73 -19.11
C VAL A 1 12.68 37.46 -19.97
N ALA A 2 12.62 37.52 -21.31
CA ALA A 2 12.53 36.32 -22.15
C ALA A 2 13.76 35.37 -22.09
N LYS A 3 14.99 35.91 -22.04
CA LYS A 3 16.22 35.11 -21.94
C LYS A 3 16.32 34.27 -20.66
N SER A 4 15.79 34.73 -19.53
CA SER A 4 15.86 33.96 -18.28
C SER A 4 14.93 32.74 -18.32
N LYS A 5 13.76 32.85 -18.96
CA LYS A 5 12.85 31.71 -19.16
C LYS A 5 13.45 30.61 -20.03
N VAL A 6 14.15 30.97 -21.10
CA VAL A 6 14.80 30.00 -22.00
C VAL A 6 15.92 29.23 -21.30
N ILE A 7 16.73 29.91 -20.48
CA ILE A 7 17.79 29.28 -19.69
C ILE A 7 17.19 28.33 -18.63
N SER A 8 16.11 28.73 -17.96
CA SER A 8 15.41 27.86 -17.00
C SER A 8 14.83 26.60 -17.67
N ILE A 9 14.25 26.72 -18.87
CA ILE A 9 13.72 25.56 -19.61
C ILE A 9 14.86 24.61 -20.02
N LEU A 10 15.99 25.15 -20.46
CA LEU A 10 17.16 24.35 -20.84
C LEU A 10 17.80 23.61 -19.65
N GLN A 11 17.71 24.18 -18.44
CA GLN A 11 18.19 23.52 -17.22
C GLN A 11 17.30 22.35 -16.79
N VAL A 12 15.98 22.44 -17.02
CA VAL A 12 15.03 21.39 -16.64
C VAL A 12 14.82 20.36 -17.76
N SER A 13 15.21 20.68 -19.01
CA SER A 13 15.00 19.80 -20.17
C SER A 13 15.60 18.39 -20.01
N PRO A 14 16.79 18.17 -19.42
CA PRO A 14 17.31 16.81 -19.26
C PRO A 14 16.43 15.95 -18.34
N LEU A 15 15.93 16.53 -17.25
CA LEU A 15 15.02 15.87 -16.32
C LEU A 15 13.68 15.55 -17.00
N ILE A 16 13.14 16.49 -17.77
CA ILE A 16 11.88 16.31 -18.51
C ILE A 16 12.02 15.19 -19.53
N ILE A 17 13.12 15.12 -20.28
CA ILE A 17 13.36 14.08 -21.27
C ILE A 17 13.38 12.70 -20.59
N ILE A 18 14.09 12.57 -19.48
CA ILE A 18 14.13 11.32 -18.70
C ILE A 18 12.73 10.95 -18.21
N PHE A 19 11.98 11.90 -17.66
CA PHE A 19 10.62 11.64 -17.17
C PHE A 19 9.66 11.23 -18.29
N ILE A 20 9.73 11.89 -19.44
CA ILE A 20 8.91 11.52 -20.61
C ILE A 20 9.25 10.10 -21.08
N PHE A 21 10.53 9.79 -21.21
CA PHE A 21 10.95 8.51 -21.76
C PHE A 21 10.70 7.32 -20.80
N PHE A 22 10.97 7.49 -19.50
CA PHE A 22 10.88 6.38 -18.53
C PHE A 22 9.56 6.29 -17.78
N PHE A 23 8.77 7.36 -17.73
CA PHE A 23 7.49 7.35 -17.01
C PHE A 23 6.29 7.52 -17.95
N ILE A 24 6.31 8.53 -18.81
CA ILE A 24 5.18 8.82 -19.70
C ILE A 24 5.08 7.80 -20.83
N ALA A 25 6.18 7.40 -21.46
CA ALA A 25 6.13 6.45 -22.56
C ALA A 25 5.57 5.07 -22.14
N PRO A 26 5.99 4.44 -21.03
CA PRO A 26 5.35 3.22 -20.54
C PRO A 26 3.87 3.39 -20.22
N LEU A 27 3.47 4.54 -19.65
CA LEU A 27 2.07 4.82 -19.34
C LEU A 27 1.21 4.92 -20.60
N ILE A 28 1.72 5.58 -21.65
CA ILE A 28 1.07 5.60 -22.97
C ILE A 28 0.96 4.20 -23.56
N LEU A 29 2.02 3.38 -23.44
CA LEU A 29 1.99 1.99 -23.90
C LEU A 29 0.94 1.17 -23.14
N THR A 30 0.85 1.29 -21.81
CA THR A 30 -0.19 0.62 -21.02
C THR A 30 -1.60 1.04 -21.45
N VAL A 31 -1.82 2.34 -21.68
CA VAL A 31 -3.11 2.84 -22.18
C VAL A 31 -3.39 2.35 -23.60
N THR A 32 -2.38 2.23 -24.45
CA THR A 32 -2.57 1.71 -25.81
C THR A 32 -2.93 0.23 -25.78
N VAL A 33 -2.21 -0.56 -24.99
CA VAL A 33 -2.45 -2.01 -24.82
C VAL A 33 -3.78 -2.29 -24.12
N SER A 34 -4.31 -1.39 -23.29
CA SER A 34 -5.63 -1.62 -22.67
C SER A 34 -6.79 -1.60 -23.66
N PHE A 35 -6.60 -1.04 -24.87
CA PHE A 35 -7.57 -1.12 -25.97
C PHE A 35 -7.36 -2.33 -26.88
N TRP A 36 -6.22 -3.03 -26.75
CA TRP A 36 -5.90 -4.19 -27.59
C TRP A 36 -6.76 -5.37 -27.18
N ASP A 37 -7.15 -6.15 -28.18
CA ASP A 37 -7.92 -7.36 -27.94
C ASP A 37 -6.99 -8.50 -27.49
N TYR A 38 -7.53 -9.49 -26.79
CA TYR A 38 -6.73 -10.63 -26.35
C TYR A 38 -7.36 -11.96 -26.76
N SER A 39 -6.48 -12.89 -27.11
CA SER A 39 -6.75 -14.31 -27.25
C SER A 39 -5.99 -15.07 -26.15
N ASP A 40 -6.29 -16.36 -25.96
CA ASP A 40 -5.64 -17.19 -24.94
C ASP A 40 -4.10 -17.25 -25.05
N TYR A 41 -3.53 -16.88 -26.20
CA TYR A 41 -2.10 -17.03 -26.49
C TYR A 41 -1.40 -15.74 -26.95
N ALA A 42 -2.14 -14.67 -27.27
CA ALA A 42 -1.56 -13.45 -27.82
C ALA A 42 -2.46 -12.22 -27.62
N LEU A 43 -1.80 -11.07 -27.43
CA LEU A 43 -2.42 -9.75 -27.55
C LEU A 43 -2.48 -9.38 -29.03
N ILE A 44 -3.68 -9.06 -29.51
CA ILE A 44 -3.96 -8.68 -30.89
C ILE A 44 -4.11 -7.16 -30.92
N PRO A 45 -3.28 -6.43 -31.70
CA PRO A 45 -3.41 -4.99 -31.81
C PRO A 45 -4.71 -4.66 -32.55
N ASP A 46 -5.73 -4.33 -31.77
CA ASP A 46 -7.03 -3.84 -32.21
C ASP A 46 -7.42 -2.64 -31.33
N PHE A 47 -8.37 -1.84 -31.78
CA PHE A 47 -8.91 -0.73 -30.98
C PHE A 47 -10.35 -1.06 -30.58
N THR A 48 -10.50 -1.75 -29.45
CA THR A 48 -11.81 -2.18 -28.95
C THR A 48 -12.07 -1.68 -27.54
N PHE A 49 -13.34 -1.55 -27.19
CA PHE A 49 -13.79 -1.25 -25.82
C PHE A 49 -14.24 -2.51 -25.07
N ARG A 50 -13.98 -3.72 -25.64
CA ARG A 50 -14.43 -5.00 -25.10
C ARG A 50 -13.91 -5.25 -23.68
N ASN A 51 -12.60 -5.05 -23.48
CA ASN A 51 -11.95 -5.20 -22.17
C ASN A 51 -12.62 -4.36 -21.07
N TYR A 52 -13.09 -3.15 -21.39
CA TYR A 52 -13.76 -2.29 -20.42
C TYR A 52 -15.18 -2.77 -20.12
N HIS A 53 -15.87 -3.34 -21.10
CA HIS A 53 -17.22 -3.88 -20.89
C HIS A 53 -17.17 -5.16 -20.07
N GLU A 54 -16.26 -6.08 -20.38
CA GLU A 54 -16.10 -7.37 -19.68
C GLU A 54 -15.85 -7.19 -18.18
N ILE A 55 -15.08 -6.16 -17.78
CA ILE A 55 -14.84 -5.82 -16.36
C ILE A 55 -16.15 -5.57 -15.58
N PHE A 56 -17.20 -5.10 -16.26
CA PHE A 56 -18.50 -4.78 -15.68
C PHE A 56 -19.63 -5.70 -16.15
N GLU A 57 -19.39 -6.63 -17.07
CA GLU A 57 -20.42 -7.54 -17.61
C GLU A 57 -20.88 -8.52 -16.53
N ASP A 58 -19.92 -9.13 -15.81
CA ASP A 58 -20.17 -9.97 -14.64
C ASP A 58 -20.90 -9.21 -13.51
N CYS A 59 -20.91 -7.88 -13.58
CA CYS A 59 -21.55 -7.04 -12.59
C CYS A 59 -23.06 -6.93 -12.74
N MET A 60 -23.56 -7.15 -13.96
CA MET A 60 -24.99 -7.08 -14.28
C MET A 60 -25.68 -8.45 -14.16
N ILE A 61 -24.91 -9.55 -14.08
CA ILE A 61 -25.42 -10.92 -14.08
C ILE A 61 -25.61 -11.46 -12.65
N ASP A 62 -24.71 -11.14 -11.71
CA ASP A 62 -24.68 -11.71 -10.36
C ASP A 62 -25.56 -11.00 -9.31
N LEU A 63 -26.61 -10.28 -9.71
CA LEU A 63 -27.52 -9.63 -8.76
C LEU A 63 -28.24 -10.71 -7.93
N PRO A 64 -28.08 -10.72 -6.58
CA PRO A 64 -27.95 -9.55 -5.71
C PRO A 64 -26.54 -9.27 -5.13
N ASP A 65 -25.52 -10.06 -5.48
CA ASP A 65 -24.17 -9.91 -4.94
C ASP A 65 -23.35 -8.88 -5.73
N LEU A 66 -22.53 -8.09 -5.02
CA LEU A 66 -21.57 -7.18 -5.65
C LEU A 66 -20.50 -8.00 -6.39
N CYS A 67 -20.45 -7.82 -7.70
CA CYS A 67 -19.36 -8.07 -8.64
C CYS A 67 -17.98 -8.01 -7.96
N VAL A 68 -17.14 -9.03 -8.20
CA VAL A 68 -15.80 -9.16 -7.56
C VAL A 68 -14.93 -7.92 -7.75
N THR A 69 -15.02 -7.27 -8.91
CA THR A 69 -14.35 -6.00 -9.21
C THR A 69 -14.75 -4.92 -8.21
N PHE A 70 -16.05 -4.63 -8.12
CA PHE A 70 -16.57 -3.57 -7.26
C PHE A 70 -16.36 -3.89 -5.77
N LYS A 71 -16.54 -5.16 -5.39
CA LYS A 71 -16.26 -5.64 -4.02
C LYS A 71 -14.80 -5.41 -3.63
N THR A 72 -13.86 -5.72 -4.53
CA THR A 72 -12.43 -5.49 -4.30
C THR A 72 -12.13 -4.00 -4.14
N TYR A 73 -12.60 -3.16 -5.06
CA TYR A 73 -12.40 -1.69 -4.96
C TYR A 73 -12.97 -1.12 -3.67
N LEU A 74 -14.18 -1.52 -3.28
CA LEU A 74 -14.80 -1.05 -2.05
C LEU A 74 -14.03 -1.52 -0.81
N SER A 75 -13.52 -2.76 -0.83
CA SER A 75 -12.72 -3.31 0.26
C SER A 75 -11.38 -2.58 0.38
N THR A 76 -10.72 -2.28 -0.74
CA THR A 76 -9.50 -1.45 -0.78
C THR A 76 -9.77 -0.06 -0.22
N LEU A 77 -10.84 0.62 -0.65
CA LEU A 77 -11.18 1.95 -0.16
C LEU A 77 -11.48 1.93 1.35
N LYS A 78 -12.21 0.93 1.84
CA LYS A 78 -12.42 0.69 3.27
C LYS A 78 -11.09 0.57 4.02
N PHE A 79 -10.16 -0.27 3.53
CA PHE A 79 -8.85 -0.41 4.16
C PHE A 79 -8.04 0.88 4.13
N CYS A 80 -8.02 1.59 3.00
CA CYS A 80 -7.33 2.87 2.88
C CYS A 80 -7.81 3.87 3.93
N ILE A 81 -9.14 4.03 4.10
CA ILE A 81 -9.70 4.95 5.09
C ILE A 81 -9.34 4.52 6.52
N ILE A 82 -9.51 3.24 6.85
CA ILE A 82 -9.21 2.73 8.20
C ILE A 82 -7.73 2.92 8.53
N VAL A 83 -6.84 2.49 7.63
CA VAL A 83 -5.39 2.63 7.80
C VAL A 83 -5.01 4.10 7.90
N TRP A 84 -5.56 4.97 7.05
CA TRP A 84 -5.28 6.40 7.09
C TRP A 84 -5.67 7.03 8.43
N ILE A 85 -6.87 6.74 8.95
CA ILE A 85 -7.30 7.25 10.25
C ILE A 85 -6.40 6.74 11.38
N LEU A 86 -6.10 5.43 11.40
CA LEU A 86 -5.27 4.82 12.44
C LEU A 86 -3.84 5.37 12.42
N THR A 87 -3.23 5.45 11.24
CA THR A 87 -1.88 6.00 11.06
C THR A 87 -1.82 7.48 11.39
N LEU A 88 -2.86 8.26 11.06
CA LEU A 88 -2.96 9.66 11.46
C LEU A 88 -3.00 9.78 12.99
N VAL A 89 -3.87 9.03 13.67
CA VAL A 89 -4.02 9.10 15.12
C VAL A 89 -2.74 8.65 15.83
N ILE A 90 -2.18 7.50 15.45
CA ILE A 90 -0.99 6.96 16.10
C ILE A 90 0.25 7.80 15.74
N GLY A 91 0.44 8.16 14.48
CA GLY A 91 1.56 8.99 14.03
C GLY A 91 1.53 10.38 14.64
N PHE A 92 0.35 11.01 14.71
CA PHE A 92 0.19 12.31 15.36
C PHE A 92 0.47 12.25 16.85
N THR A 93 -0.05 11.24 17.57
CA THR A 93 0.19 11.11 19.02
C THR A 93 1.66 10.88 19.34
N ILE A 94 2.36 10.06 18.54
CA ILE A 94 3.82 9.85 18.67
C ILE A 94 4.56 11.17 18.39
N ALA A 95 4.27 11.85 17.28
CA ALA A 95 4.92 13.11 16.94
C ALA A 95 4.68 14.21 17.98
N TYR A 96 3.46 14.30 18.50
CA TYR A 96 3.08 15.21 19.57
C TYR A 96 3.89 14.90 20.84
N PHE A 97 3.91 13.64 21.28
CA PHE A 97 4.66 13.23 22.47
C PHE A 97 6.16 13.53 22.34
N LEU A 98 6.78 13.17 21.21
CA LEU A 98 8.20 13.43 20.94
C LEU A 98 8.54 14.92 20.93
N ARG A 99 7.60 15.78 20.51
CA ARG A 99 7.84 17.22 20.41
C ARG A 99 7.59 17.97 21.72
N PHE A 100 6.50 17.64 22.42
CA PHE A 100 5.99 18.46 23.53
C PHE A 100 6.30 17.88 24.92
N GLU A 101 6.39 16.56 25.07
CA GLU A 101 6.60 15.93 26.38
C GLU A 101 8.07 15.60 26.67
N VAL A 102 8.85 15.31 25.63
CA VAL A 102 10.27 14.94 25.79
C VAL A 102 11.11 16.20 25.99
N LYS A 103 11.45 16.51 27.25
CA LYS A 103 12.20 17.72 27.62
C LYS A 103 13.70 17.65 27.32
N THR A 104 14.27 16.45 27.28
CA THR A 104 15.72 16.25 27.10
C THR A 104 16.05 16.00 25.63
N MET A 105 16.89 16.85 25.04
CA MET A 105 17.27 16.76 23.63
C MET A 105 17.89 15.40 23.25
N THR A 106 18.72 14.82 24.12
CA THR A 106 19.30 13.49 23.91
C THR A 106 18.23 12.40 23.79
N VAL A 107 17.23 12.41 24.67
CA VAL A 107 16.14 11.43 24.65
C VAL A 107 15.27 11.63 23.40
N GLN A 108 15.02 12.88 23.01
CA GLN A 108 14.28 13.20 21.80
C GLN A 108 14.97 12.66 20.54
N ILE A 109 16.29 12.85 20.43
CA ILE A 109 17.09 12.32 19.32
C ILE A 109 17.06 10.78 19.30
N VAL A 110 17.22 10.13 20.46
CA VAL A 110 17.21 8.66 20.55
C VAL A 110 15.84 8.09 20.17
N LEU A 111 14.74 8.66 20.68
CA LEU A 111 13.38 8.21 20.34
C LEU A 111 13.06 8.45 18.87
N PHE A 112 13.50 9.58 18.31
CA PHE A 112 13.34 9.86 16.88
C PHE A 112 14.11 8.85 16.03
N LEU A 113 15.37 8.57 16.36
CA LEU A 113 16.18 7.55 15.68
C LEU A 113 15.55 6.16 15.75
N LEU A 114 14.99 5.78 16.91
CA LEU A 114 14.28 4.51 17.07
C LEU A 114 13.07 4.46 16.13
N CYS A 115 12.31 5.55 16.06
CA CYS A 115 11.22 5.69 15.11
C CYS A 115 11.73 5.55 13.67
N THR A 116 12.93 6.02 13.33
CA THR A 116 13.57 5.93 12.00
C THR A 116 13.98 4.52 11.57
N ILE A 117 14.14 3.56 12.49
CA ILE A 117 14.65 2.21 12.16
C ILE A 117 13.85 1.50 11.04
N PRO A 118 12.50 1.49 11.02
CA PRO A 118 11.72 0.81 9.99
C PRO A 118 11.99 1.32 8.58
N PHE A 119 12.39 2.60 8.42
CA PHE A 119 12.76 3.17 7.12
C PHE A 119 13.94 2.44 6.46
N TRP A 120 14.85 1.88 7.25
CA TRP A 120 16.04 1.16 6.74
C TRP A 120 15.73 -0.28 6.35
N THR A 121 14.53 -0.76 6.68
CA THR A 121 14.09 -2.12 6.39
C THR A 121 13.21 -2.14 5.15
N SER A 122 13.35 -3.18 4.31
CA SER A 122 12.52 -3.32 3.11
C SER A 122 11.04 -3.48 3.50
N ASN A 123 10.15 -2.79 2.77
CA ASN A 123 8.70 -2.90 2.94
C ASN A 123 8.21 -4.36 2.87
N VAL A 124 8.83 -5.18 2.01
CA VAL A 124 8.50 -6.61 1.90
C VAL A 124 8.84 -7.33 3.20
N ILE A 125 10.02 -7.06 3.78
CA ILE A 125 10.46 -7.69 5.04
C ILE A 125 9.51 -7.30 6.19
N ARG A 126 9.14 -6.02 6.27
CA ARG A 126 8.18 -5.50 7.27
C ARG A 126 6.80 -6.15 7.17
N MET A 127 6.36 -6.50 5.96
CA MET A 127 5.09 -7.22 5.75
C MET A 127 5.21 -8.69 6.15
N ILE A 128 6.24 -9.40 5.69
CA ILE A 128 6.38 -10.84 5.97
C ILE A 128 6.77 -11.14 7.42
N SER A 129 7.37 -10.19 8.16
CA SER A 129 7.73 -10.38 9.57
C SER A 129 6.55 -10.64 10.49
N TRP A 130 5.32 -10.33 10.05
CA TRP A 130 4.09 -10.67 10.78
C TRP A 130 3.73 -12.15 10.69
N ILE A 131 4.19 -12.89 9.68
CA ILE A 131 3.93 -14.32 9.51
C ILE A 131 4.39 -15.16 10.72
N PRO A 132 5.66 -15.08 11.18
CA PRO A 132 6.10 -15.83 12.36
C PRO A 132 5.47 -15.33 13.68
N LEU A 133 4.92 -14.11 13.72
CA LEU A 133 4.24 -13.57 14.90
C LEU A 133 2.79 -14.06 15.00
N LEU A 134 2.02 -13.92 13.91
CA LEU A 134 0.56 -14.09 13.85
C LEU A 134 0.13 -15.43 13.25
N GLY A 135 1.06 -16.19 12.66
CA GLY A 135 0.76 -17.50 12.09
C GLY A 135 0.21 -18.49 13.11
N ARG A 136 -0.32 -19.62 12.61
CA ARG A 136 -0.92 -20.67 13.45
C ARG A 136 0.03 -21.22 14.51
N ASN A 137 1.31 -21.38 14.16
CA ASN A 137 2.40 -21.77 15.07
C ASN A 137 3.26 -20.57 15.50
N GLY A 138 2.74 -19.35 15.36
CA GLY A 138 3.45 -18.11 15.65
C GLY A 138 3.52 -17.79 17.13
N LEU A 139 4.32 -16.79 17.47
CA LEU A 139 4.58 -16.38 18.85
C LEU A 139 3.30 -16.05 19.64
N VAL A 140 2.35 -15.35 19.01
CA VAL A 140 1.09 -14.93 19.68
C VAL A 140 0.23 -16.15 20.02
N ASN A 141 0.01 -17.06 19.07
CA ASN A 141 -0.80 -18.26 19.29
C ASN A 141 -0.16 -19.19 20.32
N ASN A 142 1.16 -19.43 20.22
CA ASN A 142 1.87 -20.27 21.19
C ASN A 142 1.82 -19.68 22.60
N PHE A 143 1.97 -18.36 22.73
CA PHE A 143 1.86 -17.67 24.02
C PHE A 143 0.47 -17.84 24.64
N LEU A 144 -0.61 -17.60 23.87
CA LEU A 144 -1.99 -17.71 24.34
C LEU A 144 -2.37 -19.16 24.72
N LEU A 145 -1.87 -20.16 23.99
CA LEU A 145 -2.04 -21.58 24.31
C LEU A 145 -1.31 -21.95 25.61
N ASN A 146 -0.07 -21.50 25.78
CA ASN A 146 0.75 -21.83 26.95
C ASN A 146 0.18 -21.29 28.27
N ILE A 147 -0.48 -20.13 28.23
CA ILE A 147 -1.14 -19.55 29.41
C ILE A 147 -2.59 -20.05 29.61
N GLY A 148 -3.07 -20.96 28.75
CA GLY A 148 -4.38 -21.58 28.86
C GLY A 148 -5.57 -20.66 28.53
N LEU A 149 -5.34 -19.52 27.86
CA LEU A 149 -6.42 -18.60 27.48
C LEU A 149 -7.24 -19.11 26.28
N ILE A 150 -6.64 -19.94 25.42
CA ILE A 150 -7.29 -20.55 24.25
C ILE A 150 -6.95 -22.04 24.18
N ASN A 151 -7.85 -22.83 23.58
CA ASN A 151 -7.65 -24.28 23.40
C ASN A 151 -7.15 -24.64 21.98
N GLN A 152 -7.31 -23.71 21.03
CA GLN A 152 -6.91 -23.89 19.63
C GLN A 152 -6.33 -22.58 19.08
N PRO A 153 -5.40 -22.63 18.12
CA PRO A 153 -4.84 -21.44 17.49
C PRO A 153 -5.90 -20.55 16.83
N LEU A 154 -5.74 -19.23 16.95
CA LEU A 154 -6.57 -18.25 16.28
C LEU A 154 -6.11 -18.09 14.83
N GLU A 155 -6.88 -18.67 13.88
CA GLU A 155 -6.55 -18.62 12.45
C GLU A 155 -6.79 -17.24 11.82
N TRP A 156 -7.69 -16.44 12.40
CA TRP A 156 -8.00 -15.10 11.93
C TRP A 156 -6.86 -14.08 12.13
N LEU A 157 -5.79 -14.41 12.87
CA LEU A 157 -4.71 -13.44 13.14
C LEU A 157 -3.87 -13.12 11.89
N LEU A 158 -3.63 -14.09 10.99
CA LEU A 158 -2.74 -13.90 9.84
C LEU A 158 -3.48 -13.74 8.50
N TYR A 159 -4.54 -14.52 8.27
CA TYR A 159 -5.28 -14.55 6.99
C TYR A 159 -6.63 -13.83 7.10
N SER A 160 -6.60 -12.57 7.52
CA SER A 160 -7.82 -11.75 7.67
C SER A 160 -7.57 -10.27 7.41
N ASP A 161 -8.68 -9.52 7.31
CA ASP A 161 -8.73 -8.05 7.31
C ASP A 161 -7.90 -7.43 8.44
N PHE A 162 -7.85 -8.06 9.62
CA PHE A 162 -7.07 -7.56 10.75
C PHE A 162 -5.57 -7.53 10.44
N SER A 163 -5.05 -8.62 9.89
CA SER A 163 -3.63 -8.74 9.53
C SER A 163 -3.23 -7.69 8.50
N VAL A 164 -4.11 -7.45 7.52
CA VAL A 164 -3.93 -6.42 6.48
C VAL A 164 -3.85 -5.03 7.11
N ILE A 165 -4.83 -4.67 7.94
CA ILE A 165 -4.87 -3.36 8.62
C ILE A 165 -3.65 -3.19 9.52
N LEU A 166 -3.33 -4.18 10.36
CA LEU A 166 -2.19 -4.14 11.27
C LEU A 166 -0.87 -3.93 10.53
N SER A 167 -0.64 -4.71 9.46
CA SER A 167 0.57 -4.64 8.67
C SER A 167 0.73 -3.27 8.00
N PHE A 168 -0.35 -2.72 7.42
CA PHE A 168 -0.31 -1.40 6.82
C PHE A 168 -0.16 -0.26 7.83
N VAL A 169 -0.80 -0.35 9.00
CA VAL A 169 -0.62 0.63 10.06
C VAL A 169 0.84 0.63 10.53
N TYR A 170 1.43 -0.55 10.74
CA TYR A 170 2.86 -0.68 11.05
C TYR A 170 3.76 -0.14 9.93
N LEU A 171 3.38 -0.35 8.67
CA LEU A 171 4.12 0.12 7.51
C LEU A 171 4.12 1.66 7.40
N TYR A 172 2.99 2.31 7.67
CA TYR A 172 2.85 3.75 7.39
C TYR A 172 2.95 4.66 8.61
N THR A 173 2.86 4.15 9.85
CA THR A 173 2.88 5.00 11.06
C THR A 173 4.24 5.64 11.33
N LEU A 174 5.33 4.87 11.21
CA LEU A 174 6.69 5.31 11.50
C LEU A 174 7.51 5.39 10.21
N PHE A 175 6.95 6.13 9.24
CA PHE A 175 7.40 6.32 7.84
C PHE A 175 7.67 5.05 7.01
#